data_AF-A0ABD5YZX4-F1
#
_entry.id   AF-A0ABD5YZX4-F1
#
_cell.length_a   1.000
_cell.length_b   1.000
_cell.length_c   1.000
_cell.angle_alpha   90.00
_cell.angle_beta   90.00
_cell.angle_gamma   90.00
#
_symmetry.space_group_name_H-M   'P 1'
#
loop_
_entity.id
_entity.type
_entity.pdbx_description
1 polymer ?
#
loop_
_entity_poly.entity_id
_entity_poly.type
_entity_poly.pdbx_seq_one_letter_code
_entity_poly.pdbx_strand_id
1 'polypeptide(L)'
;MSCHELEALRLGLMNVLGTEDRSAREHAEKELEGHLSGPIEGLANAQSFSALQRHLDAALVDLEEEVATADESDPDYDYLRGRLVAVRDAERSLARIADHGETFLDDLGETHHSLHDAFPADG
;
A
#
# COMPACT_ATOMS: atom_id res chain seq x y z
N MET A 1 -18.12 10.07 -4.20
CA MET A 1 -17.85 8.76 -3.57
C MET A 1 -16.41 8.42 -3.88
N SER A 2 -15.50 8.91 -3.05
CA SER A 2 -14.05 8.72 -3.19
C SER A 2 -13.59 7.59 -2.28
N CYS A 3 -12.63 6.81 -2.77
CA CYS A 3 -11.98 5.74 -2.02
C CYS A 3 -10.60 6.26 -1.57
N HIS A 4 -10.56 6.96 -0.43
CA HIS A 4 -9.36 7.66 0.02
C HIS A 4 -8.21 6.71 0.32
N GLU A 5 -8.50 5.50 0.79
CA GLU A 5 -7.51 4.46 1.08
C GLU A 5 -6.75 4.06 -0.19
N LEU A 6 -7.46 3.89 -1.31
CA LEU A 6 -6.83 3.48 -2.57
C LEU A 6 -6.04 4.61 -3.23
N GLU A 7 -6.54 5.85 -3.20
CA GLU A 7 -5.79 6.99 -3.73
C GLU A 7 -4.55 7.30 -2.87
N ALA A 8 -4.65 7.16 -1.55
CA ALA A 8 -3.49 7.31 -0.66
C ALA A 8 -2.49 6.16 -0.85
N LEU A 9 -2.95 4.91 -1.00
CA LEU A 9 -2.10 3.77 -1.35
C LEU A 9 -1.37 4.01 -2.67
N ARG A 10 -2.05 4.57 -3.66
CA ARG A 10 -1.48 4.91 -4.96
C ARG A 10 -0.33 5.91 -4.81
N LEU A 11 -0.53 7.01 -4.09
CA LEU A 11 0.54 8.01 -3.84
C LEU A 11 1.73 7.38 -3.10
N GLY A 12 1.45 6.60 -2.06
CA GLY A 12 2.48 5.90 -1.31
C GLY A 12 3.28 4.91 -2.17
N LEU A 13 2.62 4.14 -3.02
CA LEU A 13 3.28 3.24 -3.97
C LEU A 13 4.14 3.99 -4.97
N MET A 14 3.69 5.16 -5.46
CA MET A 14 4.49 5.98 -6.36
C MET A 14 5.79 6.45 -5.70
N ASN A 15 5.76 6.78 -4.41
CA ASN A 15 6.97 7.12 -3.66
C ASN A 15 7.91 5.91 -3.54
N VAL A 16 7.38 4.76 -3.08
CA VAL A 16 8.15 3.53 -2.85
C VAL A 16 8.79 3.00 -4.13
N LEU A 17 8.05 3.04 -5.23
CA LEU A 17 8.51 2.54 -6.54
C LEU A 17 9.28 3.58 -7.35
N GLY A 18 9.39 4.83 -6.89
CA GLY A 18 10.01 5.92 -7.63
C GLY A 18 9.28 6.26 -8.94
N THR A 19 7.94 6.11 -8.97
CA THR A 19 7.12 6.40 -10.16
C THR A 19 6.83 7.90 -10.28
N GLU A 20 7.21 8.50 -11.41
CA GLU A 20 7.12 9.95 -11.65
C GLU A 20 5.91 10.38 -12.50
N ASP A 21 4.80 9.63 -12.49
CA ASP A 21 3.58 10.02 -13.23
C ASP A 21 2.89 11.21 -12.55
N ARG A 22 3.21 12.41 -13.05
CA ARG A 22 2.65 13.66 -12.53
C ARG A 22 1.12 13.73 -12.63
N SER A 23 0.52 13.22 -13.71
CA SER A 23 -0.93 13.28 -13.91
C SER A 23 -1.65 12.38 -12.91
N ALA A 24 -1.13 11.17 -12.69
CA ALA A 24 -1.66 10.27 -11.68
C ALA A 24 -1.52 10.86 -10.26
N ARG A 25 -0.40 11.53 -9.99
CA ARG A 25 -0.14 12.19 -8.71
C ARG A 25 -1.13 13.31 -8.43
N GLU A 26 -1.26 14.26 -9.36
CA GLU A 26 -2.17 15.41 -9.24
C GLU A 26 -3.63 14.94 -9.10
N HIS A 27 -4.02 13.86 -9.79
CA HIS A 27 -5.33 13.25 -9.63
C HIS A 27 -5.57 12.74 -8.20
N ALA A 28 -4.66 11.92 -7.69
CA ALA A 28 -4.79 11.34 -6.35
C ALA A 28 -4.74 12.41 -5.25
N GLU A 29 -3.85 13.41 -5.36
CA GLU A 29 -3.77 14.54 -4.44
C GLU A 29 -5.07 15.33 -4.38
N LYS A 30 -5.71 15.54 -5.55
CA LYS A 30 -7.00 16.22 -5.63
C LYS A 30 -8.15 15.43 -5.00
N GLU A 31 -8.19 14.11 -5.20
CA GLU A 31 -9.20 13.24 -4.56
C GLU A 31 -9.02 13.14 -3.04
N LEU A 32 -7.85 13.49 -2.51
CA LEU A 32 -7.52 13.48 -1.09
C LEU A 32 -7.59 14.87 -0.42
N GLU A 33 -7.90 15.93 -1.18
CA GLU A 33 -7.93 17.29 -0.64
C GLU A 33 -8.93 17.40 0.52
N GLY A 34 -8.46 17.82 1.69
CA GLY A 34 -9.28 17.88 2.92
C GLY A 34 -9.44 16.55 3.68
N HIS A 35 -8.88 15.45 3.15
CA HIS A 35 -8.97 14.11 3.73
C HIS A 35 -7.61 13.52 4.16
N LEU A 36 -6.52 14.27 3.98
CA LEU A 36 -5.18 13.91 4.47
C LEU A 36 -5.09 14.06 5.99
N SER A 37 -5.50 13.01 6.70
CA SER A 37 -5.29 12.91 8.14
C SER A 37 -5.10 11.46 8.57
N GLY A 38 -4.47 11.26 9.73
CA GLY A 38 -4.35 9.94 10.35
C GLY A 38 -3.68 8.90 9.42
N PRO A 39 -4.24 7.68 9.33
CA PRO A 39 -3.71 6.63 8.47
C PRO A 39 -3.64 7.00 6.98
N ILE A 40 -4.59 7.79 6.46
CA ILE A 40 -4.65 8.21 5.06
C ILE A 40 -3.44 9.10 4.71
N GLU A 41 -3.13 10.09 5.55
CA GLU A 41 -1.94 10.93 5.37
C GLU A 41 -0.64 10.11 5.46
N GLY A 42 -0.58 9.19 6.43
CA GLY A 42 0.56 8.27 6.58
C GLY A 42 0.77 7.40 5.34
N LEU A 43 -0.31 6.91 4.74
CA LEU A 43 -0.28 6.08 3.54
C LEU A 43 0.18 6.86 2.31
N ALA A 44 -0.36 8.07 2.10
CA ALA A 44 0.00 8.93 0.97
C ALA A 44 1.48 9.35 0.97
N ASN A 45 2.08 9.50 2.16
CA ASN A 45 3.46 9.95 2.33
C ASN A 45 4.48 8.82 2.56
N ALA A 46 4.03 7.57 2.64
CA ALA A 46 4.91 6.44 2.93
C ALA A 46 6.05 6.31 1.90
N GLN A 47 7.23 5.91 2.39
CA GLN A 47 8.47 5.78 1.61
C GLN A 47 9.04 4.34 1.65
N SER A 48 8.32 3.40 2.25
CA SER A 48 8.68 1.98 2.24
C SER A 48 7.44 1.10 2.19
N PHE A 49 7.58 -0.14 1.69
CA PHE A 49 6.51 -1.14 1.72
C PHE A 49 6.02 -1.42 3.15
N SER A 50 6.93 -1.50 4.13
CA SER A 50 6.58 -1.68 5.54
C SER A 50 5.74 -0.52 6.11
N ALA A 51 6.01 0.71 5.69
CA ALA A 51 5.20 1.86 6.07
C ALA A 51 3.82 1.81 5.39
N LEU A 52 3.75 1.44 4.11
CA LEU A 52 2.48 1.25 3.41
C LEU A 52 1.60 0.21 4.11
N GLN A 53 2.16 -0.96 4.45
CA GLN A 53 1.42 -2.02 5.13
C GLN A 53 0.85 -1.55 6.46
N ARG A 54 1.67 -0.90 7.29
CA ARG A 54 1.23 -0.40 8.60
C ARG A 54 0.12 0.65 8.49
N HIS A 55 0.23 1.59 7.56
CA HIS A 55 -0.77 2.65 7.41
C HIS A 55 -2.04 2.14 6.74
N LEU A 56 -1.95 1.18 5.83
CA LEU A 56 -3.11 0.53 5.21
C LEU A 56 -3.88 -0.35 6.20
N ASP A 57 -3.17 -1.08 7.07
CA ASP A 57 -3.78 -1.84 8.17
C ASP A 57 -4.57 -0.91 9.11
N ALA A 58 -3.98 0.21 9.53
CA ALA A 58 -4.68 1.20 10.35
C ALA A 58 -5.89 1.82 9.64
N ALA A 59 -5.78 2.14 8.34
CA ALA A 59 -6.92 2.64 7.56
C ALA A 59 -8.03 1.59 7.40
N LEU A 60 -7.68 0.30 7.29
CA LEU A 60 -8.63 -0.80 7.26
C LEU A 60 -9.39 -0.94 8.58
N VAL A 61 -8.72 -0.78 9.73
CA VAL A 61 -9.39 -0.78 11.03
C VAL A 61 -10.44 0.32 11.11
N ASP A 62 -10.10 1.55 10.71
CA ASP A 62 -11.05 2.67 10.69
C ASP A 62 -12.24 2.38 9.75
N LEU A 63 -11.97 1.84 8.56
CA LEU A 63 -13.01 1.49 7.58
C LEU A 63 -13.91 0.34 8.06
N GLU A 64 -13.35 -0.63 8.77
CA GLU A 64 -14.11 -1.73 9.37
C GLU A 64 -15.04 -1.23 10.49
N GLU A 65 -14.59 -0.27 11.29
CA GLU A 65 -15.42 0.40 12.29
C GLU A 65 -16.55 1.20 11.64
N GLU A 66 -16.27 1.92 10.56
CA GLU A 66 -17.28 2.64 9.77
C GLU A 66 -18.35 1.69 9.24
N VAL A 67 -17.95 0.57 8.63
CA VAL A 67 -18.88 -0.48 8.14
C VAL A 67 -19.70 -1.07 9.29
N ALA A 68 -19.07 -1.35 10.43
CA ALA A 68 -19.72 -1.99 11.57
C ALA A 68 -20.75 -1.10 12.27
N THR A 69 -20.61 0.23 12.15
CA THR A 69 -21.49 1.22 12.78
C THR A 69 -22.49 1.86 11.83
N ALA A 70 -22.38 1.59 10.52
CA ALA A 70 -23.29 2.11 9.51
C ALA A 70 -24.71 1.54 9.62
N ASP A 71 -25.69 2.34 9.20
CA ASP A 71 -27.09 1.89 9.07
C ASP A 71 -27.23 1.01 7.83
N GLU A 72 -27.61 -0.25 8.01
CA GLU A 72 -27.79 -1.20 6.90
C GLU A 72 -28.91 -0.80 5.92
N SER A 73 -29.80 0.11 6.33
CA SER A 73 -30.85 0.65 5.47
C SER A 73 -30.41 1.84 4.62
N ASP A 74 -29.19 2.37 4.85
CA ASP A 74 -28.61 3.43 4.03
C ASP A 74 -28.38 2.93 2.59
N PRO A 75 -28.87 3.64 1.56
CA PRO A 75 -28.62 3.31 0.16
C PRO A 75 -27.12 3.13 -0.20
N ASP A 76 -26.22 3.77 0.54
CA ASP A 76 -24.78 3.71 0.31
C ASP A 76 -24.07 2.57 1.06
N TYR A 77 -24.78 1.80 1.89
CA TYR A 77 -24.20 0.71 2.70
C TYR A 77 -23.53 -0.37 1.84
N ASP A 78 -24.13 -0.73 0.70
CA ASP A 78 -23.53 -1.70 -0.23
C ASP A 78 -22.23 -1.19 -0.85
N TYR A 79 -22.16 0.11 -1.15
CA TYR A 79 -20.92 0.73 -1.62
C TYR A 79 -19.84 0.69 -0.54
N LEU A 80 -20.19 1.04 0.70
CA LEU A 80 -19.27 1.02 1.85
C LEU A 80 -18.67 -0.38 2.06
N ARG A 81 -19.49 -1.43 2.00
CA ARG A 81 -19.00 -2.83 2.05
C ARG A 81 -18.13 -3.18 0.85
N GLY A 82 -18.50 -2.74 -0.34
CA GLY A 82 -17.69 -2.90 -1.55
C GLY A 82 -16.31 -2.24 -1.44
N ARG A 83 -16.26 -1.03 -0.85
CA ARG A 83 -15.01 -0.31 -0.55
C ARG A 83 -14.12 -1.14 0.37
N LEU A 84 -14.64 -1.66 1.48
CA LEU A 84 -13.87 -2.51 2.39
C LEU A 84 -13.28 -3.75 1.68
N VAL A 85 -14.06 -4.42 0.84
CA VAL A 85 -13.57 -5.58 0.08
C VAL A 85 -12.41 -5.20 -0.85
N ALA A 86 -12.54 -4.08 -1.57
CA ALA A 86 -11.51 -3.60 -2.48
C ALA A 86 -10.21 -3.24 -1.74
N VAL A 87 -10.30 -2.55 -0.59
CA VAL A 87 -9.13 -2.16 0.21
C VAL A 87 -8.45 -3.40 0.81
N ARG A 88 -9.20 -4.39 1.30
CA ARG A 88 -8.64 -5.68 1.79
C ARG A 88 -7.97 -6.50 0.68
N ASP A 89 -8.40 -6.36 -0.57
CA ASP A 89 -7.73 -7.01 -1.69
C ASP A 89 -6.41 -6.31 -2.05
N ALA A 90 -6.40 -4.98 -1.99
CA ALA A 90 -5.20 -4.18 -2.15
C ALA A 90 -4.16 -4.48 -1.06
N GLU A 91 -4.57 -4.64 0.20
CA GLU A 91 -3.70 -5.01 1.33
C GLU A 91 -3.03 -6.37 1.11
N ARG A 92 -3.80 -7.40 0.75
CA ARG A 92 -3.25 -8.72 0.39
C ARG A 92 -2.29 -8.65 -0.79
N SER A 93 -2.56 -7.79 -1.76
CA SER A 93 -1.69 -7.60 -2.93
C SER A 93 -0.37 -6.91 -2.55
N LEU A 94 -0.44 -5.88 -1.70
CA LEU A 94 0.72 -5.19 -1.15
C LEU A 94 1.61 -6.15 -0.34
N ALA A 95 1.00 -7.00 0.50
CA ALA A 95 1.73 -7.99 1.28
C ALA A 95 2.52 -8.98 0.40
N ARG A 96 1.93 -9.44 -0.70
CA ARG A 96 2.63 -10.31 -1.67
C ARG A 96 3.82 -9.62 -2.34
N ILE A 97 3.69 -8.33 -2.66
CA ILE A 97 4.80 -7.57 -3.27
C ILE A 97 5.93 -7.40 -2.26
N ALA A 98 5.61 -7.08 -1.00
CA ALA A 98 6.60 -6.94 0.06
C ALA A 98 7.37 -8.25 0.28
N ASP A 99 6.65 -9.38 0.41
CA ASP A 99 7.22 -10.72 0.57
C ASP A 99 8.13 -11.12 -0.62
N HIS A 100 7.71 -10.82 -1.84
CA HIS A 100 8.53 -11.05 -3.03
C HIS A 100 9.81 -10.20 -3.03
N GLY A 101 9.73 -8.95 -2.55
CA GLY A 101 10.89 -8.07 -2.43
C GLY A 101 11.94 -8.59 -1.46
N GLU A 102 11.52 -9.11 -0.29
CA GLU A 102 12.41 -9.74 0.69
C GLU A 102 13.04 -11.02 0.13
N THR A 103 12.24 -11.86 -0.54
CA THR A 103 12.74 -13.09 -1.18
C THR A 103 13.83 -12.76 -2.23
N PHE A 104 13.60 -11.75 -3.07
CA PHE A 104 14.58 -11.32 -4.05
C PHE A 104 15.88 -10.80 -3.41
N LEU A 105 15.78 -10.11 -2.26
CA LEU A 105 16.94 -9.66 -1.51
C LEU A 105 17.77 -10.84 -0.98
N ASP A 106 17.12 -11.87 -0.45
CA ASP A 106 17.77 -13.10 0.02
C ASP A 106 18.47 -13.82 -1.14
N ASP A 107 17.79 -13.98 -2.29
CA ASP A 107 18.33 -14.60 -3.51
C ASP A 107 19.61 -13.88 -4.02
N LEU A 108 19.66 -12.54 -3.90
CA LEU A 108 20.86 -11.77 -4.24
C LEU A 108 22.03 -12.10 -3.31
N GLY A 109 21.77 -12.32 -2.02
CA GLY A 109 22.76 -12.74 -1.05
C GLY A 109 23.34 -14.12 -1.38
N GLU A 110 22.48 -15.08 -1.72
CA GLU A 110 22.88 -16.43 -2.13
C GLU A 110 23.68 -16.41 -3.44
N THR A 111 23.25 -15.60 -4.41
CA THR A 111 23.96 -15.41 -5.68
C THR A 111 25.34 -14.82 -5.46
N HIS A 112 25.45 -13.81 -4.59
CA HIS A 112 26.73 -13.19 -4.22
C HIS A 112 27.68 -14.20 -3.56
N HIS A 113 27.17 -15.02 -2.63
CA HIS A 113 27.95 -16.08 -2.00
C HIS A 113 28.44 -17.12 -3.02
N SER A 114 27.54 -17.61 -3.88
CA SER A 114 27.84 -18.58 -4.93
C SER A 114 28.91 -18.09 -5.90
N LEU A 115 28.92 -16.79 -6.21
CA LEU A 115 29.95 -16.16 -7.05
C LEU A 115 31.34 -16.28 -6.41
N HIS A 116 31.46 -15.97 -5.12
CA HIS A 116 32.73 -16.05 -4.40
C HIS A 116 33.22 -17.48 -4.18
N ASP A 117 32.30 -18.43 -4.02
CA ASP A 117 32.63 -19.85 -3.95
C ASP A 117 33.19 -20.37 -5.28
N ALA A 118 32.63 -19.91 -6.41
CA ALA A 118 33.09 -20.29 -7.75
C ALA A 118 34.41 -19.59 -8.15
N PHE A 119 34.63 -18.36 -7.67
CA PHE A 119 35.80 -17.53 -8.00
C PHE A 119 36.45 -16.95 -6.73
N PRO A 120 37.28 -17.74 -6.01
CA PRO A 120 37.93 -17.28 -4.80
C PRO A 120 38.91 -16.14 -5.07
N ALA A 121 38.93 -15.13 -4.19
CA ALA A 121 39.80 -13.96 -4.33
C ALA A 121 41.30 -14.27 -4.10
N ASP A 122 41.63 -15.40 -3.47
CA ASP A 122 42.99 -15.81 -3.12
C ASP A 122 43.47 -17.06 -3.89
N GLY A 123 43.01 -17.24 -5.13
CA GLY A 123 43.45 -18.30 -6.05
C GLY A 123 44.73 -17.95 -6.81
#